data_AF-A0AAV5YNV0-F1
#
_entry.id   AF-A0AAV5YNV0-F1
#
_cell.length_a   1.000
_cell.length_b   1.000
_cell.length_c   1.000
_cell.angle_alpha   90.00
_cell.angle_beta   90.00
_cell.angle_gamma   90.00
#
_symmetry.space_group_name_H-M   'P 1'
#
loop_
_entity.id
_entity.type
_entity.pdbx_description
1 polymer ?
#
loop_
_entity_poly.entity_id
_entity_poly.type
_entity_poly.pdbx_seq_one_letter_code
_entity_poly.pdbx_strand_id
1 'polypeptide(L)'
;MTRDPRIACGERCAATRKVALRDTGFRSCAEWLSWRVGLDLGAARERVRVAHALGGLPVLADALARAELSYAKIRALTRVATGENEARLLKVGRAGTAAHVERIVRAWRRVDRRAETREAARQHARRDLQVRQDEDGTVVIRGRLTPEAGALLMRALDAARETLYQRARRAAGASAPDPAMAVPTRPSSRPTP
;
A
#
# COMPACT_ATOMS: atom_id res chain seq x y z
N MET A 1 -59.80 11.78 -9.59
CA MET A 1 -58.62 12.63 -9.27
C MET A 1 -57.47 11.72 -8.84
N THR A 2 -56.71 11.22 -9.81
CA THR A 2 -55.56 10.35 -9.62
C THR A 2 -54.39 11.18 -9.07
N ARG A 3 -53.95 10.88 -7.84
CA ARG A 3 -52.71 11.43 -7.30
C ARG A 3 -51.55 11.01 -8.18
N ASP A 4 -50.84 11.97 -8.79
CA ASP A 4 -49.67 11.70 -9.63
C ASP A 4 -48.59 10.98 -8.80
N PRO A 5 -48.20 9.74 -9.14
CA PRO A 5 -47.17 9.00 -8.42
C PRO A 5 -45.81 9.71 -8.40
N ARG A 6 -45.59 10.74 -9.24
CA ARG A 6 -44.38 11.58 -9.25
C ARG A 6 -44.26 12.48 -8.01
N ILE A 7 -45.36 12.77 -7.31
CA ILE A 7 -45.35 13.63 -6.11
C ILE A 7 -45.09 12.81 -4.83
N ALA A 8 -45.55 11.55 -4.78
CA ALA A 8 -45.39 10.68 -3.60
C ALA A 8 -43.95 10.21 -3.33
N CYS A 9 -43.01 10.49 -4.23
CA CYS A 9 -41.60 10.11 -4.12
C CYS A 9 -40.75 11.16 -3.35
N GLY A 10 -41.27 12.37 -3.13
CA GLY A 10 -40.52 13.51 -2.59
C GLY A 10 -40.10 13.39 -1.12
N GLU A 11 -40.89 12.73 -0.27
CA GLU A 11 -40.71 12.81 1.19
C GLU A 11 -39.78 11.73 1.78
N ARG A 12 -39.36 10.72 0.99
CA ARG A 12 -38.53 9.61 1.49
C ARG A 12 -37.04 9.68 1.11
N CYS A 13 -36.63 10.66 0.31
CA CYS A 13 -35.30 10.69 -0.29
C CYS A 13 -34.14 11.17 0.61
N ALA A 14 -34.41 11.77 1.77
CA ALA A 14 -33.34 12.24 2.64
C ALA A 14 -32.62 11.12 3.43
N ALA A 15 -33.23 9.92 3.55
CA ALA A 15 -32.73 8.88 4.47
C ALA A 15 -32.50 7.47 3.88
N THR A 16 -32.96 7.17 2.65
CA THR A 16 -33.08 5.75 2.23
C THR A 16 -32.23 5.39 0.99
N ARG A 17 -30.98 5.00 1.26
CA ARG A 17 -30.19 3.90 0.65
C ARG A 17 -30.60 3.43 -0.76
N LYS A 18 -29.85 3.86 -1.80
CA LYS A 18 -29.59 3.29 -3.16
C LYS A 18 -30.72 2.68 -4.03
N VAL A 19 -31.77 2.10 -3.47
CA VAL A 19 -32.79 1.30 -4.13
C VAL A 19 -33.84 2.19 -4.81
N ALA A 20 -34.23 3.31 -4.18
CA ALA A 20 -35.30 4.18 -4.67
C ALA A 20 -35.00 4.88 -6.01
N LEU A 21 -33.74 4.95 -6.44
CA LEU A 21 -33.38 5.70 -7.65
C LEU A 21 -33.49 4.88 -8.94
N ARG A 22 -33.34 3.55 -8.87
CA ARG A 22 -33.39 2.70 -10.08
C ARG A 22 -34.78 2.67 -10.72
N ASP A 23 -35.83 2.81 -9.92
CA ASP A 23 -37.22 2.77 -10.40
C ASP A 23 -37.66 4.08 -11.08
N THR A 24 -36.81 5.11 -11.06
CA THR A 24 -37.12 6.45 -11.60
C THR A 24 -36.54 6.73 -12.99
N GLY A 25 -35.80 5.78 -13.57
CA GLY A 25 -35.21 5.91 -14.91
C GLY A 25 -33.93 6.78 -15.00
N PHE A 26 -33.42 7.28 -13.88
CA PHE A 26 -32.18 8.05 -13.83
C PHE A 26 -30.96 7.16 -13.60
N ARG A 27 -29.83 7.46 -14.24
CA ARG A 27 -28.61 6.63 -14.19
C ARG A 27 -27.81 6.83 -12.90
N SER A 28 -28.05 7.92 -12.16
CA SER A 28 -27.38 8.19 -10.88
C SER A 28 -28.11 9.23 -10.02
N CYS A 29 -27.83 9.25 -8.70
CA CYS A 29 -28.39 10.25 -7.77
C CYS A 29 -28.06 11.68 -8.20
N ALA A 30 -26.87 11.89 -8.79
CA ALA A 30 -26.45 13.19 -9.25
C ALA A 30 -27.23 13.65 -10.48
N GLU A 31 -27.60 12.74 -11.38
CA GLU A 31 -28.42 13.06 -12.56
C GLU A 31 -29.84 13.42 -12.14
N TRP A 32 -30.44 12.65 -11.23
CA TRP A 32 -31.73 13.00 -10.63
C TRP A 32 -31.69 14.36 -9.92
N LEU A 33 -30.64 14.62 -9.12
CA LEU A 33 -30.49 15.88 -8.39
C LEU A 33 -30.28 17.07 -9.33
N SER A 34 -29.51 16.88 -10.40
CA SER A 34 -29.31 17.89 -11.46
C SER A 34 -30.63 18.25 -12.12
N TRP A 35 -31.42 17.25 -12.52
CA TRP A 35 -32.75 17.45 -13.10
C TRP A 35 -33.73 18.12 -12.11
N ARG A 36 -33.74 17.69 -10.85
CA ARG A 36 -34.72 18.16 -9.86
C ARG A 36 -34.45 19.58 -9.35
N VAL A 37 -33.18 19.95 -9.19
CA VAL A 37 -32.76 21.20 -8.54
C VAL A 37 -32.16 22.20 -9.54
N GLY A 38 -31.97 21.81 -10.80
CA GLY A 38 -31.38 22.66 -11.83
C GLY A 38 -29.88 22.92 -11.63
N LEU A 39 -29.20 22.06 -10.88
CA LEU A 39 -27.74 22.15 -10.70
C LEU A 39 -27.02 21.56 -11.91
N ASP A 40 -25.85 22.11 -12.24
CA ASP A 40 -24.94 21.42 -13.15
C ASP A 40 -24.54 20.04 -12.57
N LEU A 41 -24.23 19.12 -13.47
CA LEU A 41 -23.94 17.74 -13.08
C LEU A 41 -22.71 17.62 -12.16
N GLY A 42 -21.73 18.52 -12.28
CA GLY A 42 -20.56 18.58 -11.40
C GLY A 42 -20.93 18.98 -9.98
N ALA A 43 -21.69 20.05 -9.81
CA ALA A 43 -22.18 20.48 -8.50
C ALA A 43 -23.12 19.44 -7.87
N ALA A 44 -23.95 18.77 -8.67
CA ALA A 44 -24.81 17.69 -8.20
C ALA A 44 -23.99 16.49 -7.68
N ARG A 45 -22.96 16.06 -8.42
CA ARG A 45 -22.03 15.00 -7.98
C ARG A 45 -21.33 15.35 -6.67
N GLU A 46 -20.86 16.59 -6.55
CA GLU A 46 -20.18 17.05 -5.34
C GLU A 46 -21.14 17.05 -4.14
N ARG A 47 -22.40 17.49 -4.30
CA ARG A 47 -23.42 17.41 -3.25
C ARG A 47 -23.72 15.98 -2.83
N VAL A 48 -23.88 15.07 -3.80
CA VAL A 48 -24.11 13.64 -3.52
C VAL A 48 -22.92 13.02 -2.79
N ARG A 49 -21.68 13.35 -3.17
CA ARG A 49 -20.49 12.88 -2.46
C ARG A 49 -20.47 13.37 -1.01
N VAL A 50 -20.74 14.65 -0.78
CA VAL A 50 -20.77 15.22 0.58
C VAL A 50 -21.86 14.54 1.41
N ALA A 51 -23.07 14.37 0.86
CA ALA A 51 -24.16 13.69 1.55
C ALA A 51 -23.79 12.26 1.94
N HIS A 52 -23.16 11.49 1.05
CA HIS A 52 -22.68 10.15 1.36
C HIS A 52 -21.61 10.13 2.45
N ALA A 53 -20.66 11.07 2.42
CA ALA A 53 -19.61 11.16 3.44
C ALA A 53 -20.20 11.49 4.82
N LEU A 54 -21.18 12.40 4.88
CA LEU A 54 -21.85 12.78 6.13
C LEU A 54 -22.63 11.63 6.77
N GLY A 55 -23.04 10.62 5.99
CA GLY A 55 -23.69 9.42 6.52
C GLY A 55 -22.82 8.63 7.52
N GLY A 56 -21.50 8.82 7.52
CA GLY A 56 -20.57 8.23 8.49
C GLY A 56 -19.86 9.24 9.38
N LEU A 57 -20.29 10.52 9.37
CA LEU A 57 -19.61 11.62 10.07
C LEU A 57 -20.64 12.45 10.87
N PRO A 58 -21.20 11.89 11.96
CA PRO A 58 -22.30 12.51 12.69
C PRO A 58 -21.93 13.87 13.27
N VAL A 59 -20.71 14.07 13.74
CA VAL A 59 -20.28 15.35 14.34
C VAL A 59 -20.25 16.47 13.30
N LEU A 60 -19.76 16.18 12.09
CA LEU A 60 -19.75 17.17 11.00
C LEU A 60 -21.14 17.39 10.41
N ALA A 61 -21.99 16.36 10.38
CA ALA A 61 -23.38 16.48 9.94
C ALA A 61 -24.18 17.40 10.87
N ASP A 62 -24.01 17.23 12.18
CA ASP A 62 -24.65 18.08 13.20
C ASP A 62 -24.14 19.54 13.15
N ALA A 63 -22.83 19.73 12.96
CA ALA A 63 -22.25 21.07 12.77
C ALA A 63 -22.80 21.78 11.51
N LEU A 64 -23.08 21.04 10.43
CA LEU A 64 -23.74 21.59 9.24
C LEU A 64 -25.21 21.92 9.51
N ALA A 65 -25.94 21.03 10.18
CA ALA A 65 -27.35 21.21 10.52
C ALA A 65 -27.58 22.44 11.41
N ARG A 66 -26.66 22.70 12.34
CA ARG A 66 -26.65 23.89 13.20
C ARG A 66 -26.06 25.14 12.56
N ALA A 67 -25.69 25.09 11.27
CA ALA A 67 -25.03 26.16 10.53
C ALA A 67 -23.72 26.69 11.16
N GLU A 68 -23.07 25.92 12.03
CA GLU A 68 -21.77 26.28 12.61
C GLU A 68 -20.64 26.20 11.58
N LEU A 69 -20.79 25.29 10.61
CA LEU A 69 -19.91 25.16 9.47
C LEU A 69 -20.69 25.34 8.17
N SER A 70 -20.15 26.17 7.28
CA SER A 70 -20.71 26.32 5.94
C SER A 70 -20.49 25.06 5.09
N TYR A 71 -21.37 24.84 4.10
CA TYR A 71 -21.25 23.74 3.14
C TYR A 71 -19.87 23.71 2.46
N ALA A 72 -19.26 24.86 2.16
CA ALA A 72 -17.93 24.92 1.57
C ALA A 72 -16.85 24.31 2.47
N LYS A 73 -16.91 24.56 3.79
CA LYS A 73 -16.01 23.94 4.77
C LYS A 73 -16.25 22.45 4.86
N ILE A 74 -17.50 22.02 4.99
CA ILE A 74 -17.86 20.59 5.08
C ILE A 74 -17.42 19.83 3.82
N ARG A 75 -17.68 20.39 2.64
CA ARG A 75 -17.26 19.82 1.36
C ARG A 75 -15.75 19.61 1.28
N ALA A 76 -14.96 20.51 1.87
CA ALA A 76 -13.52 20.35 2.00
C ALA A 76 -13.15 19.32 3.06
N LEU A 77 -13.72 19.38 4.27
CA LEU A 77 -13.37 18.49 5.40
C LEU A 77 -13.68 17.03 5.11
N THR A 78 -14.83 16.74 4.50
CA THR A 78 -15.27 15.38 4.10
C THR A 78 -14.33 14.68 3.11
N ARG A 79 -13.27 15.35 2.63
CA ARG A 79 -12.24 14.76 1.78
C ARG A 79 -11.15 14.01 2.55
N VAL A 80 -11.02 14.27 3.85
CA VAL A 80 -10.02 13.67 4.76
C VAL A 80 -10.63 13.23 6.09
N ALA A 81 -11.90 13.55 6.32
CA ALA A 81 -12.60 13.19 7.54
C ALA A 81 -12.85 11.69 7.65
N THR A 82 -12.54 11.16 8.83
CA THR A 82 -12.84 9.81 9.30
C THR A 82 -13.54 9.93 10.65
N GLY A 83 -14.24 8.89 11.09
CA GLY A 83 -14.92 8.90 12.40
C GLY A 83 -13.98 9.20 13.57
N GLU A 84 -12.70 8.84 13.46
CA GLU A 84 -11.69 9.10 14.50
C GLU A 84 -11.21 10.56 14.54
N ASN A 85 -11.20 11.24 13.39
CA ASN A 85 -10.59 12.57 13.26
C ASN A 85 -11.61 13.71 13.13
N GLU A 86 -12.91 13.40 12.97
CA GLU A 86 -13.93 14.41 12.68
C GLU A 86 -14.05 15.50 13.76
N ALA A 87 -13.89 15.15 15.03
CA ALA A 87 -13.90 16.09 16.14
C ALA A 87 -12.72 17.08 16.09
N ARG A 88 -11.54 16.63 15.64
CA ARG A 88 -10.37 17.50 15.45
C ARG A 88 -10.57 18.41 14.24
N LEU A 89 -11.11 17.87 13.16
CA LEU A 89 -11.42 18.62 11.93
C LEU A 89 -12.51 19.68 12.14
N LEU A 90 -13.48 19.43 13.02
CA LEU A 90 -14.49 20.41 13.42
C LEU A 90 -13.84 21.67 14.01
N LYS A 91 -12.84 21.51 14.89
CA LYS A 91 -12.09 22.63 15.48
C LYS A 91 -11.39 23.47 14.41
N VAL A 92 -10.75 22.81 13.44
CA VAL A 92 -10.12 23.48 12.28
C VAL A 92 -11.17 24.24 11.45
N GLY A 93 -12.32 23.62 11.22
CA GLY A 93 -13.44 24.24 10.51
C GLY A 93 -13.95 25.51 11.18
N ARG A 94 -14.03 25.53 12.51
CA ARG A 94 -14.50 26.70 13.28
C ARG A 94 -13.47 27.83 13.30
N ALA A 95 -12.18 27.52 13.38
CA ALA A 95 -11.11 28.51 13.49
C ALA A 95 -10.74 29.23 12.18
N GLY A 96 -11.07 28.65 11.01
CA GLY A 96 -10.60 29.17 9.71
C GLY A 96 -11.72 29.56 8.75
N THR A 97 -11.36 30.32 7.71
CA THR A 97 -12.22 30.53 6.53
C THR A 97 -12.28 29.26 5.67
N ALA A 98 -13.24 29.17 4.75
CA ALA A 98 -13.31 28.03 3.83
C ALA A 98 -12.02 27.86 3.00
N ALA A 99 -11.39 28.96 2.58
CA ALA A 99 -10.12 28.93 1.86
C ALA A 99 -8.96 28.38 2.73
N HIS A 100 -8.92 28.73 4.02
CA HIS A 100 -7.95 28.16 4.97
C HIS A 100 -8.15 26.66 5.15
N VAL A 101 -9.38 26.23 5.37
CA VAL A 101 -9.74 24.81 5.50
C VAL A 101 -9.34 24.05 4.24
N GLU A 102 -9.65 24.58 3.05
CA GLU A 102 -9.24 23.97 1.78
C GLU A 102 -7.72 23.83 1.65
N ARG A 103 -6.96 24.85 2.05
CA ARG A 103 -5.48 24.81 2.00
C ARG A 103 -4.94 23.72 2.91
N ILE A 104 -5.46 23.61 4.14
CA ILE A 104 -5.06 22.60 5.11
C ILE A 104 -5.40 21.19 4.58
N VAL A 105 -6.63 20.98 4.09
CA VAL A 105 -7.04 19.69 3.52
C VAL A 105 -6.17 19.30 2.31
N ARG A 106 -5.84 20.25 1.43
CA ARG A 106 -4.92 20.00 0.30
C ARG A 106 -3.53 19.62 0.78
N ALA A 107 -3.02 20.26 1.83
CA ALA A 107 -1.73 19.92 2.41
C ALA A 107 -1.75 18.51 3.02
N TRP A 108 -2.80 18.19 3.78
CA TRP A 108 -3.00 16.86 4.37
C TRP A 108 -2.99 15.77 3.27
N ARG A 109 -3.82 15.91 2.23
CA ARG A 109 -3.83 14.94 1.11
C ARG A 109 -2.50 14.80 0.39
N ARG A 110 -1.66 15.84 0.37
CA ARG A 110 -0.30 15.73 -0.19
C ARG A 110 0.61 14.92 0.73
N VAL A 111 0.49 15.10 2.05
CA VAL A 111 1.26 14.32 3.04
C VAL A 111 0.83 12.86 2.99
N ASP A 112 -0.47 12.55 2.98
CA ASP A 112 -0.97 11.17 2.92
C ASP A 112 -0.48 10.46 1.65
N ARG A 113 -0.65 11.07 0.47
CA ARG A 113 -0.15 10.49 -0.79
C ARG A 113 1.36 10.30 -0.79
N ARG A 114 2.12 11.24 -0.21
CA ARG A 114 3.57 11.09 -0.07
C ARG A 114 3.93 9.97 0.91
N ALA A 115 3.17 9.80 1.98
CA ALA A 115 3.35 8.70 2.92
C ALA A 115 3.06 7.37 2.24
N GLU A 116 1.93 7.22 1.54
CA GLU A 116 1.58 6.05 0.73
C GLU A 116 2.65 5.73 -0.33
N THR A 117 3.13 6.75 -1.06
CA THR A 117 4.19 6.55 -2.06
C THR A 117 5.52 6.16 -1.41
N ARG A 118 5.85 6.74 -0.26
CA ARG A 118 7.06 6.37 0.51
C ARG A 118 6.92 4.97 1.10
N GLU A 119 5.74 4.55 1.52
CA GLU A 119 5.47 3.20 2.00
C GLU A 119 5.54 2.19 0.87
N ALA A 120 4.94 2.47 -0.28
CA ALA A 120 5.10 1.68 -1.50
C ALA A 120 6.57 1.60 -1.92
N ALA A 121 7.29 2.73 -1.89
CA ALA A 121 8.72 2.79 -2.20
C ALA A 121 9.57 2.06 -1.15
N ARG A 122 9.23 2.09 0.14
CA ARG A 122 9.90 1.32 1.21
C ARG A 122 9.63 -0.18 1.06
N GLN A 123 8.42 -0.58 0.68
CA GLN A 123 8.08 -1.96 0.37
C GLN A 123 8.84 -2.45 -0.88
N HIS A 124 9.04 -1.58 -1.87
CA HIS A 124 9.87 -1.86 -3.05
C HIS A 124 11.38 -1.85 -2.73
N ALA A 125 11.86 -0.92 -1.90
CA ALA A 125 13.27 -0.83 -1.49
C ALA A 125 13.70 -1.93 -0.51
N ARG A 126 12.76 -2.61 0.15
CA ARG A 126 13.02 -3.86 0.88
C ARG A 126 13.33 -5.06 -0.04
N ARG A 127 13.33 -4.87 -1.36
CA ARG A 127 13.82 -5.81 -2.37
C ARG A 127 15.10 -5.22 -2.99
N ASP A 128 16.19 -5.23 -2.23
CA ASP A 128 17.51 -4.94 -2.78
C ASP A 128 18.34 -6.23 -2.88
N LEU A 129 19.06 -6.36 -3.99
CA LEU A 129 20.14 -7.32 -4.16
C LEU A 129 21.27 -6.54 -4.81
N GLN A 130 22.26 -6.18 -4.02
CA GLN A 130 23.47 -5.53 -4.45
C GLN A 130 24.56 -6.58 -4.59
N VAL A 131 25.11 -6.68 -5.80
CA VAL A 131 26.24 -7.57 -6.12
C VAL A 131 27.42 -6.68 -6.46
N ARG A 132 28.45 -6.70 -5.62
CA ARG A 132 29.70 -5.98 -5.84
C ARG A 132 30.84 -6.99 -5.98
N GLN A 133 31.68 -6.82 -6.99
CA GLN A 133 32.93 -7.55 -7.11
C GLN A 133 34.02 -6.77 -6.37
N ASP A 134 34.80 -7.47 -5.55
CA ASP A 134 35.95 -6.90 -4.85
C ASP A 134 37.24 -7.05 -5.68
N GLU A 135 38.25 -6.26 -5.36
CA GLU A 135 39.54 -6.27 -6.08
C GLU A 135 40.26 -7.64 -5.99
N ASP A 136 39.96 -8.43 -4.97
CA ASP A 136 40.48 -9.79 -4.77
C ASP A 136 39.76 -10.88 -5.60
N GLY A 137 38.86 -10.48 -6.53
CA GLY A 137 38.09 -11.42 -7.35
C GLY A 137 36.95 -12.13 -6.61
N THR A 138 36.72 -11.77 -5.35
CA THR A 138 35.60 -12.27 -4.54
C THR A 138 34.34 -11.46 -4.82
N VAL A 139 33.18 -12.12 -4.90
CA VAL A 139 31.89 -11.46 -5.15
C VAL A 139 31.11 -11.35 -3.84
N VAL A 140 30.85 -10.12 -3.40
CA VAL A 140 30.03 -9.84 -2.22
C VAL A 140 28.59 -9.58 -2.65
N ILE A 141 27.69 -10.48 -2.24
CA ILE A 141 26.25 -10.39 -2.48
C ILE A 141 25.58 -9.96 -1.17
N ARG A 142 24.94 -8.79 -1.15
CA ARG A 142 24.12 -8.30 -0.02
C ARG A 142 22.74 -7.93 -0.50
N GLY A 143 21.71 -8.45 0.15
CA GLY A 143 20.35 -8.12 -0.21
C GLY A 143 19.31 -8.60 0.78
N ARG A 144 18.19 -7.90 0.87
CA ARG A 144 16.98 -8.37 1.57
C ARG A 144 16.00 -8.92 0.54
N LEU A 145 15.74 -10.22 0.60
CA LEU A 145 14.80 -10.93 -0.28
C LEU A 145 13.49 -11.25 0.45
N THR A 146 12.40 -11.49 -0.29
CA THR A 146 11.20 -12.10 0.28
C THR A 146 11.49 -13.56 0.70
N PRO A 147 10.72 -14.15 1.63
CA PRO A 147 10.96 -15.54 2.07
C PRO A 147 11.02 -16.54 0.90
N GLU A 148 10.14 -16.36 -0.10
CA GLU A 148 10.04 -17.21 -1.29
C GLU A 148 11.28 -17.07 -2.18
N ALA A 149 11.73 -15.83 -2.43
CA ALA A 149 12.90 -15.53 -3.23
C ALA A 149 14.21 -15.92 -2.53
N GLY A 150 14.29 -15.74 -1.20
CA GLY A 150 15.43 -16.17 -0.39
C GLY A 150 15.59 -17.69 -0.38
N ALA A 151 14.48 -18.44 -0.24
CA ALA A 151 14.51 -19.90 -0.33
C ALA A 151 14.92 -20.40 -1.73
N LEU A 152 14.57 -19.67 -2.79
CA LEU A 152 15.00 -20.00 -4.15
C LEU A 152 16.49 -19.72 -4.35
N LEU A 153 17.00 -18.59 -3.84
CA LEU A 153 18.42 -18.24 -3.91
C LEU A 153 19.29 -19.22 -3.11
N MET A 154 18.89 -19.58 -1.89
CA MET A 154 19.62 -20.55 -1.06
C MET A 154 19.71 -21.92 -1.74
N ARG A 155 18.60 -22.42 -2.30
CA ARG A 155 18.59 -23.69 -3.04
C ARG A 155 19.52 -23.66 -4.26
N ALA A 156 19.55 -22.55 -4.99
CA ALA A 156 20.45 -22.38 -6.11
C ALA A 156 21.93 -22.36 -5.67
N LEU A 157 22.26 -21.68 -4.57
CA LEU A 157 23.60 -21.64 -4.00
C LEU A 157 24.05 -23.00 -3.48
N ASP A 158 23.18 -23.75 -2.81
CA ASP A 158 23.48 -25.10 -2.31
C ASP A 158 23.74 -26.08 -3.46
N ALA A 159 22.92 -26.05 -4.52
CA ALA A 159 23.12 -26.87 -5.71
C ALA A 159 24.42 -26.50 -6.47
N ALA A 160 24.74 -25.21 -6.55
CA ALA A 160 25.99 -24.75 -7.15
C ALA A 160 27.22 -25.21 -6.33
N ARG A 161 27.14 -25.13 -4.99
CA ARG A 161 28.19 -25.61 -4.09
C ARG A 161 28.45 -27.11 -4.29
N GLU A 162 27.39 -27.91 -4.34
CA GLU A 162 27.51 -29.35 -4.54
C GLU A 162 28.19 -29.67 -5.89
N THR A 163 27.80 -28.96 -6.95
CA THR A 163 28.38 -29.13 -8.29
C THR A 163 29.89 -28.81 -8.30
N LEU A 164 30.32 -27.75 -7.61
CA LEU A 164 31.73 -27.38 -7.49
C LEU A 164 32.52 -28.40 -6.64
N TYR A 165 31.92 -28.88 -5.55
CA TYR A 165 32.53 -29.89 -4.68
C TYR A 165 32.74 -31.21 -5.43
N GLN A 166 31.75 -31.65 -6.21
CA GLN A 166 31.85 -32.85 -7.05
C GLN A 166 32.90 -32.71 -8.16
N ARG A 167 33.02 -31.52 -8.78
CA ARG A 167 34.09 -31.25 -9.75
C ARG A 167 35.48 -31.30 -9.11
N ALA A 168 35.66 -30.68 -7.94
CA ALA A 168 36.92 -30.72 -7.21
C ALA A 168 37.29 -32.15 -6.79
N ARG A 169 36.32 -32.96 -6.32
CA ARG A 169 36.56 -34.38 -5.99
C ARG A 169 36.92 -35.23 -7.21
N ARG A 170 36.28 -34.99 -8.36
CA ARG A 170 36.64 -35.70 -9.61
C ARG A 170 38.03 -35.31 -10.11
N ALA A 171 38.43 -34.06 -9.96
CA ALA A 171 39.79 -33.60 -10.29
C ALA A 171 40.84 -34.18 -9.33
N ALA A 172 40.56 -34.24 -8.03
CA ALA A 172 41.46 -34.82 -7.03
C ALA A 172 41.53 -36.35 -7.09
N GLY A 173 40.44 -37.03 -7.45
CA GLY A 173 40.40 -38.49 -7.65
C GLY A 173 41.14 -38.97 -8.90
N ALA A 174 41.48 -38.07 -9.83
CA ALA A 174 42.30 -38.38 -11.01
C ALA A 174 43.82 -38.34 -10.72
N SER A 175 44.24 -37.97 -9.49
CA SER A 175 45.66 -37.89 -9.10
C SER A 175 46.01 -38.75 -7.87
N ALA A 176 45.52 -40.00 -7.82
CA ALA A 176 46.06 -41.00 -6.89
C ALA A 176 47.05 -41.91 -7.64
N PRO A 177 48.36 -41.91 -7.30
CA PRO A 177 49.28 -42.94 -7.77
C PRO A 177 49.15 -44.22 -6.92
N ASP A 178 49.29 -45.38 -7.57
CA ASP A 178 49.32 -46.72 -6.97
C ASP A 178 50.31 -46.84 -5.80
N PRO A 179 49.95 -47.46 -4.66
CA PRO A 179 50.88 -47.71 -3.58
C PRO A 179 51.55 -49.09 -3.77
N ALA A 180 52.67 -49.13 -4.49
CA ALA A 180 53.53 -50.32 -4.55
C ALA A 180 55.02 -49.96 -4.44
N MET A 181 55.51 -49.85 -3.20
CA MET A 181 56.66 -50.60 -2.67
C MET A 181 57.17 -49.94 -1.37
N ALA A 182 56.85 -50.58 -0.24
CA ALA A 182 57.53 -50.34 1.02
C ALA A 182 58.82 -51.17 1.06
N VAL A 183 59.97 -50.53 1.19
CA VAL A 183 61.22 -51.17 1.60
C VAL A 183 61.48 -50.81 3.07
N PRO A 184 61.64 -51.77 3.99
CA PRO A 184 61.80 -51.48 5.41
C PRO A 184 63.28 -51.19 5.74
N THR A 185 63.53 -50.01 6.30
CA THR A 185 64.86 -49.64 6.83
C THR A 185 65.03 -50.16 8.25
N ARG A 186 66.02 -51.03 8.45
CA ARG A 186 66.40 -51.62 9.75
C ARG A 186 67.41 -50.70 10.47
N PRO A 187 67.29 -50.44 11.78
CA PRO A 187 68.23 -49.55 12.47
C PRO A 187 69.55 -50.25 12.82
N SER A 188 70.65 -49.50 12.63
CA SER A 188 72.03 -49.86 12.95
C SER A 188 72.30 -49.74 14.45
N SER A 189 73.00 -50.72 15.04
CA SER A 189 73.64 -50.61 16.35
C SER A 189 75.03 -51.26 16.33
N ARG A 190 76.06 -50.47 16.68
CA ARG A 190 77.38 -50.87 17.19
C ARG A 190 77.62 -50.05 18.47
N PRO A 191 78.33 -50.54 19.51
CA PRO A 191 79.83 -50.58 19.55
C PRO A 191 80.42 -51.90 20.16
N THR A 192 81.54 -52.45 19.65
CA THR A 192 82.97 -52.48 20.16
C THR A 192 83.24 -52.98 21.60
N PRO A 193 84.45 -53.51 21.91
CA PRO A 193 85.61 -53.83 21.05
C PRO A 193 85.79 -55.32 20.74
#